data_AF-A0A2W5X6W7-F1
#
_entry.id   AF-A0A2W5X6W7-F1
#
_cell.length_a   1.000
_cell.length_b   1.000
_cell.length_c   1.000
_cell.angle_alpha   90.00
_cell.angle_beta   90.00
_cell.angle_gamma   90.00
#
_symmetry.space_group_name_H-M   'P 1'
#
loop_
_entity.id
_entity.type
_entity.pdbx_description
1 polymer ?
#
loop_
_entity_poly.entity_id
_entity_poly.type
_entity_poly.pdbx_seq_one_letter_code
_entity_poly.pdbx_strand_id
1 'polypeptide(L)'
;MQHPTTERLIDYIHAALAPQDDAAVHMHLDECSECRQEHAVQIRLSEMLRADAAAHERELPPMLKAQIWNAVRSLEPTAMDRVRAWLRPAYSVPVAAALIVAAFVAPGYLHHNASGAPSIDAAYYLQDHAAMNGATPFGDHSGSAAAQFEETSNVDQTVLHAVPVVGMARVSR
;
A
#
# COMPACT_ATOMS: atom_id res chain seq x y z
N MET A 1 19.35 -18.52 -11.52
CA MET A 1 19.90 -17.31 -12.14
C MET A 1 21.24 -17.02 -11.48
N GLN A 2 22.26 -16.65 -12.23
CA GLN A 2 23.60 -16.41 -11.69
C GLN A 2 23.69 -14.97 -11.20
N HIS A 3 24.11 -14.76 -9.95
CA HIS A 3 24.28 -13.42 -9.38
C HIS A 3 25.46 -12.70 -10.05
N PRO A 4 25.34 -11.41 -10.39
CA PRO A 4 26.47 -10.62 -10.88
C PRO A 4 27.57 -10.56 -9.82
N THR A 5 28.83 -10.60 -10.25
CA THR A 5 29.95 -10.41 -9.33
C THR A 5 30.01 -8.96 -8.86
N THR A 6 30.68 -8.72 -7.73
CA THR A 6 30.89 -7.38 -7.18
C THR A 6 31.55 -6.44 -8.19
N GLU A 7 32.55 -6.90 -8.93
CA GLU A 7 33.24 -6.12 -9.96
C GLU A 7 32.26 -5.67 -11.06
N ARG A 8 31.37 -6.58 -11.49
CA ARG A 8 30.37 -6.27 -12.50
C ARG A 8 29.33 -5.27 -12.00
N LEU A 9 28.96 -5.31 -10.71
CA LEU A 9 28.13 -4.28 -10.08
C LEU A 9 28.84 -2.92 -10.00
N ILE A 10 30.15 -2.90 -9.75
CA ILE A 10 30.96 -1.68 -9.76
C ILE A 10 31.03 -1.09 -11.17
N ASP A 11 31.27 -1.92 -12.19
CA ASP A 11 31.27 -1.49 -13.59
C ASP A 11 29.89 -0.94 -14.01
N TYR A 12 28.81 -1.55 -13.53
CA TYR A 12 27.45 -1.05 -13.71
C TYR A 12 27.26 0.35 -13.11
N ILE A 13 27.67 0.56 -11.85
CA ILE A 13 27.58 1.86 -11.15
C ILE A 13 28.34 2.96 -11.89
N HIS A 14 29.46 2.61 -12.52
CA HIS A 14 30.29 3.55 -13.27
C HIS A 14 29.94 3.65 -14.77
N ALA A 15 28.86 3.00 -15.21
CA ALA A 15 28.44 2.93 -16.62
C ALA A 15 29.58 2.45 -17.55
N ALA A 16 30.41 1.53 -17.05
CA ALA A 16 31.55 0.95 -17.77
C ALA A 16 31.20 -0.37 -18.50
N LEU A 17 29.99 -0.90 -18.31
CA LEU A 17 29.50 -2.09 -18.99
C LEU A 17 29.07 -1.79 -20.43
N ALA A 18 29.14 -2.82 -21.29
CA ALA A 18 28.50 -2.76 -22.60
C ALA A 18 26.97 -2.66 -22.45
N PRO A 19 26.23 -2.03 -23.37
CA PRO A 19 24.79 -1.81 -23.23
C PRO A 19 23.96 -3.09 -23.01
N GLN A 20 24.40 -4.21 -23.60
CA GLN A 20 23.74 -5.51 -23.43
C GLN A 20 23.93 -6.06 -22.00
N ASP A 21 25.13 -5.87 -21.44
CA ASP A 21 25.47 -6.31 -20.09
C ASP A 21 24.82 -5.43 -19.02
N ASP A 22 24.76 -4.12 -19.28
CA ASP A 22 24.08 -3.13 -18.44
C ASP A 22 22.60 -3.45 -18.27
N ALA A 23 21.89 -3.73 -19.38
CA ALA A 23 20.49 -4.13 -19.37
C ALA A 23 20.27 -5.44 -18.60
N ALA A 24 21.17 -6.41 -18.75
CA ALA A 24 21.08 -7.69 -18.04
C ALA A 24 21.26 -7.52 -16.52
N VAL A 25 22.21 -6.68 -16.08
CA VAL A 25 22.40 -6.34 -14.66
C VAL A 25 21.19 -5.59 -14.13
N HIS A 26 20.67 -4.62 -14.89
CA HIS A 26 19.48 -3.87 -14.51
C HIS A 26 18.26 -4.78 -14.29
N MET A 27 17.95 -5.67 -15.23
CA MET A 27 16.88 -6.65 -15.08
C MET A 27 17.08 -7.56 -13.86
N HIS A 28 18.32 -8.01 -13.61
CA HIS A 28 18.61 -8.83 -12.43
C HIS A 28 18.38 -8.06 -11.12
N LEU A 29 18.76 -6.79 -11.08
CA LEU A 29 18.52 -5.93 -9.92
C LEU A 29 17.03 -5.70 -9.68
N ASP A 30 16.17 -5.71 -10.70
CA ASP A 30 14.71 -5.60 -10.50
C ASP A 30 14.12 -6.86 -9.84
N GLU A 31 14.66 -8.03 -10.14
CA GLU A 31 14.14 -9.31 -9.65
C GLU A 31 14.79 -9.78 -8.33
N CYS A 32 16.05 -9.43 -8.06
CA CYS A 32 16.82 -9.95 -6.93
C CYS A 32 17.04 -8.92 -5.80
N SER A 33 16.40 -9.12 -4.65
CA SER A 33 16.55 -8.22 -3.49
C SER A 33 17.94 -8.25 -2.84
N GLU A 34 18.65 -9.37 -2.93
CA GLU A 34 20.00 -9.52 -2.36
C GLU A 34 21.01 -8.66 -3.14
N CYS A 35 21.04 -8.80 -4.47
CA CYS A 35 21.90 -7.96 -5.31
C CYS A 35 21.53 -6.48 -5.25
N ARG A 36 20.25 -6.13 -5.02
CA ARG A 36 19.88 -4.72 -4.73
C ARG A 36 20.52 -4.19 -3.46
N GLN A 37 20.60 -5.01 -2.41
CA GLN A 37 21.23 -4.60 -1.16
C GLN A 37 22.74 -4.41 -1.35
N GLU A 38 23.40 -5.34 -2.03
CA GLU A 38 24.82 -5.21 -2.37
C GLU A 38 25.10 -3.97 -3.21
N HIS A 39 24.30 -3.74 -4.26
CA HIS A 39 24.38 -2.53 -5.08
C HIS A 39 24.21 -1.24 -4.26
N ALA A 40 23.25 -1.20 -3.33
CA ALA A 40 23.05 -0.06 -2.44
C ALA A 40 24.26 0.16 -1.50
N VAL A 41 24.89 -0.90 -1.02
CA VAL A 41 26.14 -0.81 -0.22
C VAL A 41 27.27 -0.20 -1.06
N GLN A 42 27.43 -0.63 -2.32
CA GLN A 42 28.45 -0.09 -3.22
C GLN A 42 28.23 1.39 -3.55
N ILE A 43 26.98 1.80 -3.80
CA ILE A 43 26.62 3.21 -3.99
C ILE A 43 27.00 4.02 -2.75
N ARG A 44 26.58 3.56 -1.57
CA ARG A 44 26.86 4.26 -0.31
C ARG A 44 28.36 4.40 -0.05
N LEU A 45 29.14 3.35 -0.29
CA LEU A 45 30.59 3.40 -0.17
C LEU A 45 31.20 4.42 -1.14
N SER A 46 30.75 4.41 -2.39
CA SER A 46 31.20 5.37 -3.42
C SER A 46 30.88 6.82 -3.05
N GLU A 47 29.70 7.06 -2.47
CA GLU A 47 29.31 8.38 -1.97
C GLU A 47 30.13 8.82 -0.78
N MET A 48 30.42 7.92 0.17
CA MET A 48 31.28 8.21 1.31
C MET A 48 32.71 8.58 0.86
N LEU A 49 33.28 7.81 -0.08
CA LEU A 49 34.60 8.11 -0.65
C LEU A 49 34.59 9.45 -1.41
N ARG A 50 33.53 9.75 -2.15
CA ARG A 50 33.37 11.04 -2.84
C ARG A 50 33.26 12.20 -1.85
N ALA A 51 32.52 12.03 -0.75
CA ALA A 51 32.39 13.05 0.27
C ALA A 51 33.71 13.30 1.00
N ASP A 52 34.45 12.24 1.33
CA ASP A 52 35.78 12.34 1.93
C ASP A 52 36.79 12.99 0.99
N ALA A 53 36.79 12.59 -0.29
CA ALA A 53 37.61 13.21 -1.33
C ALA A 53 37.28 14.70 -1.48
N ALA A 54 36.00 15.09 -1.46
CA ALA A 54 35.57 16.48 -1.52
C ALA A 54 35.99 17.29 -0.27
N ALA A 55 36.01 16.67 0.91
CA ALA A 55 36.45 17.31 2.15
C ALA A 55 37.97 17.56 2.18
N HIS A 56 38.73 16.67 1.54
CA HIS A 56 40.19 16.75 1.45
C HIS A 56 40.68 17.33 0.11
N GLU A 57 39.76 17.70 -0.79
CA GLU A 57 40.10 18.17 -2.12
C GLU A 57 40.82 19.50 -2.01
N ARG A 58 42.08 19.46 -2.44
CA ARG A 58 42.93 20.62 -2.67
C ARG A 58 42.15 21.59 -3.55
N GLU A 59 42.03 22.84 -3.10
CA GLU A 59 41.36 23.90 -3.85
C GLU A 59 41.77 23.82 -5.33
N LEU A 60 40.81 23.50 -6.21
CA LEU A 60 41.05 23.56 -7.65
C LEU A 60 41.62 24.94 -7.97
N PRO A 61 42.75 25.04 -8.70
CA PRO A 61 43.33 26.33 -9.03
C PRO A 61 42.23 27.28 -9.53
N PRO A 62 42.10 28.50 -8.99
CA PRO A 62 40.96 29.38 -9.26
C PRO A 62 40.81 29.67 -10.76
N MET A 63 41.92 29.64 -11.50
CA MET A 63 41.94 29.76 -12.95
C MET A 63 41.22 28.60 -13.66
N LEU A 64 41.39 27.35 -13.20
CA LEU A 64 40.70 26.20 -13.77
C LEU A 64 39.19 26.28 -13.50
N LYS A 65 38.80 26.68 -12.29
CA LYS A 65 37.39 26.94 -11.96
C LYS A 65 36.79 28.03 -12.87
N ALA A 66 37.51 29.12 -13.11
CA ALA A 66 37.08 30.18 -14.02
C ALA A 66 36.94 29.69 -15.47
N GLN A 67 37.88 28.85 -15.94
CA GLN A 67 37.80 28.25 -17.28
C GLN A 67 36.59 27.32 -17.44
N ILE A 68 36.32 26.45 -16.46
CA ILE A 68 35.14 25.59 -16.47
C ILE A 68 33.86 26.43 -16.48
N TRP A 69 33.78 27.45 -15.62
CA TRP A 69 32.63 28.35 -15.60
C TRP A 69 32.44 29.10 -16.92
N ASN A 70 33.52 29.55 -17.55
CA ASN A 70 33.44 30.21 -18.84
C ASN A 70 33.00 29.22 -19.95
N ALA A 71 33.56 28.00 -19.96
CA ALA A 71 33.15 26.94 -20.87
C ALA A 71 31.65 26.62 -20.73
N VAL A 72 31.16 26.43 -19.50
CA VAL A 72 29.74 26.16 -19.21
C VAL A 72 28.84 27.33 -19.63
N ARG A 73 29.26 28.59 -19.44
CA ARG A 73 28.48 29.75 -19.91
C ARG A 73 28.54 29.94 -21.42
N SER A 74 29.64 29.54 -22.05
CA SER A 74 29.82 29.64 -23.51
C SER A 74 29.05 28.56 -24.28
N LEU A 75 28.61 27.49 -23.59
CA LEU A 75 27.54 26.63 -24.07
C LEU A 75 26.24 27.46 -24.07
N GLU A 76 26.09 28.33 -25.07
CA GLU A 76 24.83 29.04 -25.25
C GLU A 76 23.72 28.02 -25.40
N PRO A 77 22.63 28.13 -24.61
CA PRO A 77 21.46 27.30 -24.82
C PRO A 77 20.99 27.54 -26.25
N THR A 78 20.85 26.45 -27.01
CA THR A 78 20.40 26.55 -28.40
C THR A 78 19.06 27.27 -28.43
N ALA A 79 18.74 27.95 -29.54
CA ALA A 79 17.44 28.61 -29.68
C ALA A 79 16.27 27.67 -29.35
N MET A 80 16.44 26.38 -29.65
CA MET A 80 15.49 25.32 -29.32
C MET A 80 15.35 25.07 -27.80
N ASP A 81 16.44 25.15 -27.04
CA ASP A 81 16.43 25.04 -25.57
C ASP A 81 15.72 26.22 -24.92
N ARG A 82 15.85 27.44 -25.48
CA ARG A 82 15.11 28.62 -25.01
C ARG A 82 13.61 28.49 -25.25
N VAL A 83 13.21 28.00 -26.42
CA VAL A 83 11.80 27.73 -26.75
C VAL A 83 11.24 26.63 -25.82
N ARG A 84 11.98 25.54 -25.61
CA ARG A 84 11.58 24.49 -24.65
C ARG A 84 11.47 24.99 -23.22
N ALA A 85 12.42 25.82 -22.77
CA ALA A 85 12.38 26.42 -21.43
C ALA A 85 11.18 27.34 -21.25
N TRP A 86 10.75 28.04 -22.32
CA TRP A 86 9.56 28.90 -22.30
C TRP A 86 8.25 28.10 -22.30
N LEU A 87 8.21 26.96 -23.01
CA LEU A 87 7.04 26.06 -23.04
C LEU A 87 6.93 25.21 -21.76
N ARG A 88 8.04 24.90 -21.08
CA ARG A 88 8.06 24.08 -19.86
C ARG A 88 7.11 24.56 -18.76
N PRO A 89 7.05 25.83 -18.33
CA PRO A 89 6.10 26.25 -17.30
C PRO A 89 4.65 26.16 -17.76
N ALA A 90 4.37 26.44 -19.05
CA ALA A 90 3.01 26.39 -19.60
C ALA A 90 2.42 24.97 -19.63
N TYR A 91 3.25 23.94 -19.84
CA TYR A 91 2.80 22.54 -19.91
C TYR A 91 3.05 21.73 -18.63
N SER A 92 4.09 22.05 -17.84
CA SER A 92 4.40 21.27 -16.64
C SER A 92 3.34 21.41 -15.55
N VAL A 93 2.77 22.61 -15.36
CA VAL A 93 1.72 22.86 -14.37
C VAL A 93 0.44 22.06 -14.66
N PRO A 94 -0.16 22.11 -15.87
CA PRO A 94 -1.36 21.32 -16.15
C PRO A 94 -1.10 19.81 -16.15
N VAL A 95 0.07 19.36 -16.60
CA VAL A 95 0.42 17.93 -16.57
C VAL A 95 0.59 17.43 -15.13
N ALA A 96 1.29 18.18 -14.27
CA ALA A 96 1.42 17.83 -12.86
C ALA A 96 0.05 17.81 -12.16
N ALA A 97 -0.81 18.80 -12.42
CA ALA A 97 -2.17 18.82 -11.90
C ALA A 97 -2.99 17.61 -12.37
N ALA A 98 -2.91 17.25 -13.66
CA ALA A 98 -3.59 16.08 -14.20
C ALA A 98 -3.09 14.77 -13.57
N LEU A 99 -1.78 14.63 -13.35
CA LEU A 99 -1.21 13.46 -12.68
C LEU A 99 -1.66 13.35 -11.22
N ILE A 100 -1.74 14.47 -10.49
CA ILE A 100 -2.24 14.48 -9.10
C ILE A 100 -3.72 14.06 -9.08
N VAL A 101 -4.55 14.61 -9.96
CA VAL A 101 -5.97 14.23 -10.07
C VAL A 101 -6.09 12.74 -10.43
N ALA A 102 -5.33 12.26 -11.40
CA ALA A 102 -5.33 10.86 -11.80
C ALA A 102 -4.89 9.93 -10.65
N ALA A 103 -3.82 10.28 -9.92
CA ALA A 103 -3.35 9.52 -8.77
C ALA A 103 -4.37 9.49 -7.62
N PHE A 104 -5.15 10.56 -7.45
CA PHE A 104 -6.21 10.62 -6.45
C PHE A 104 -7.44 9.76 -6.84
N VAL A 105 -7.81 9.75 -8.12
CA VAL A 105 -9.01 9.06 -8.62
C VAL A 105 -8.76 7.57 -8.95
N ALA A 106 -7.56 7.21 -9.40
CA ALA A 106 -7.22 5.86 -9.85
C ALA A 106 -7.43 4.75 -8.80
N PRO A 107 -7.13 4.92 -7.50
CA PRO A 107 -7.37 3.89 -6.50
C PRO A 107 -8.84 3.49 -6.40
N GLY A 108 -9.75 4.47 -6.49
CA GLY A 108 -11.20 4.23 -6.45
C GLY A 108 -11.69 3.41 -7.65
N TYR A 109 -11.24 3.76 -8.86
CA TYR A 109 -11.63 3.05 -10.09
C TYR A 109 -11.06 1.63 -10.17
N LEU A 110 -9.83 1.42 -9.71
CA LEU A 110 -9.19 0.10 -9.73
C LEU A 110 -9.80 -0.84 -8.69
N HIS A 111 -10.21 -0.34 -7.52
CA HIS A 111 -10.84 -1.17 -6.49
C HIS A 111 -12.27 -1.61 -6.85
N HIS A 112 -13.01 -0.80 -7.62
CA HIS A 112 -14.40 -1.12 -8.00
C HIS A 112 -14.50 -2.23 -9.07
N ASN A 113 -13.48 -2.39 -9.93
CA ASN A 113 -13.47 -3.44 -10.95
C ASN A 113 -12.80 -4.75 -10.48
N ALA A 114 -11.92 -4.69 -9.48
CA ALA A 114 -11.27 -5.87 -8.91
C ALA A 114 -12.14 -6.59 -7.86
N SER A 115 -13.12 -5.89 -7.30
CA SER A 115 -14.06 -6.45 -6.35
C SER A 115 -15.25 -7.05 -7.10
N GLY A 116 -15.15 -8.32 -7.49
CA GLY A 116 -16.35 -9.13 -7.72
C GLY A 116 -17.29 -8.92 -6.52
N ALA A 117 -18.58 -8.71 -6.79
CA ALA A 117 -19.57 -8.37 -5.76
C ALA A 117 -19.30 -9.18 -4.49
N PRO A 118 -19.12 -8.54 -3.31
CA PRO A 118 -18.76 -9.24 -2.09
C PRO A 118 -19.85 -10.27 -1.79
N SER A 119 -19.59 -11.52 -2.17
CA SER A 119 -20.40 -12.65 -1.75
C SER A 119 -20.03 -12.86 -0.30
N ILE A 120 -20.81 -12.27 0.60
CA ILE A 120 -20.70 -12.59 2.01
C ILE A 120 -21.03 -14.07 2.11
N ASP A 121 -20.00 -14.88 2.34
CA ASP A 121 -20.14 -16.32 2.44
C ASP A 121 -21.09 -16.61 3.60
N ALA A 122 -22.18 -17.33 3.32
CA ALA A 122 -23.16 -17.72 4.33
C ALA A 122 -22.49 -18.50 5.48
N ALA A 123 -21.37 -19.16 5.21
CA ALA A 123 -20.55 -19.81 6.22
C ALA A 123 -20.03 -18.83 7.29
N TYR A 124 -19.71 -17.59 6.92
CA TYR A 124 -19.23 -16.56 7.86
C TYR A 124 -20.33 -16.15 8.84
N TYR A 125 -21.57 -15.96 8.36
CA TYR A 125 -22.71 -15.66 9.23
C TYR A 125 -23.05 -16.80 10.21
N LEU A 126 -22.91 -18.05 9.77
CA LEU A 126 -23.11 -19.21 10.63
C LEU A 126 -22.00 -19.33 11.69
N GLN A 127 -20.76 -19.04 11.32
CA GLN A 127 -19.61 -19.06 12.22
C GLN A 127 -19.72 -17.95 13.29
N ASP A 128 -20.12 -16.74 12.92
CA ASP A 128 -20.27 -15.60 13.83
C ASP A 128 -21.42 -15.84 14.83
N HIS A 129 -22.55 -16.39 14.36
CA HIS A 129 -23.64 -16.79 15.25
C HIS A 129 -23.25 -17.92 16.22
N ALA A 130 -22.43 -18.87 15.80
CA ALA A 130 -21.93 -19.92 16.68
C ALA A 130 -20.97 -19.36 17.75
N ALA A 131 -20.11 -18.41 17.39
CA ALA A 131 -19.20 -17.76 18.33
C ALA A 131 -19.95 -16.88 19.36
N MET A 132 -20.96 -16.13 18.93
CA MET A 132 -21.81 -15.35 19.84
C MET A 132 -22.59 -16.25 20.83
N ASN A 133 -23.06 -17.42 20.40
CA ASN A 133 -23.74 -18.37 21.28
C ASN A 133 -22.80 -19.10 22.25
N GLY A 134 -21.52 -19.30 21.89
CA GLY A 134 -20.53 -19.92 22.78
C GLY A 134 -20.03 -18.99 23.89
N ALA A 135 -20.17 -17.67 23.72
CA ALA A 135 -19.65 -16.66 24.64
C ALA A 135 -20.66 -16.20 25.71
N THR A 136 -21.82 -16.84 25.87
CA THR A 136 -22.73 -16.57 26.99
C THR A 136 -22.43 -17.52 28.17
N PRO A 137 -21.66 -17.09 29.19
CA PRO A 137 -21.19 -17.95 30.30
C PRO A 137 -22.28 -18.32 31.33
N PHE A 138 -23.57 -18.18 31.00
CA PHE A 138 -24.68 -18.36 31.94
C PHE A 138 -25.64 -19.52 31.59
N GLY A 139 -25.30 -20.37 30.61
CA GLY A 139 -26.18 -21.43 30.12
C GLY A 139 -26.28 -22.70 30.97
N ASP A 140 -25.31 -22.99 31.85
CA ASP A 140 -25.19 -24.32 32.51
C ASP A 140 -25.92 -24.46 33.86
N HIS A 141 -26.93 -23.64 34.16
CA HIS A 141 -27.63 -23.71 35.46
C HIS A 141 -29.11 -24.13 35.40
N SER A 142 -29.67 -24.46 34.22
CA SER A 142 -31.08 -24.90 34.13
C SER A 142 -31.31 -26.39 34.45
N GLY A 143 -30.28 -27.15 34.85
CA GLY A 143 -30.38 -28.58 35.13
C GLY A 143 -30.89 -29.00 36.52
N SER A 144 -31.06 -28.06 37.48
CA SER A 144 -31.40 -28.43 38.87
C SER A 144 -32.76 -27.94 39.38
N ALA A 145 -33.51 -27.16 38.60
CA ALA A 145 -34.81 -26.63 39.03
C ALA A 145 -35.98 -27.63 38.89
N ALA A 146 -35.83 -28.71 38.11
CA ALA A 146 -36.90 -29.69 37.91
C ALA A 146 -37.12 -30.64 39.10
N ALA A 147 -36.22 -30.66 40.10
CA ALA A 147 -36.34 -31.52 41.29
C ALA A 147 -37.03 -30.83 42.49
N GLN A 148 -37.43 -29.56 42.39
CA GLN A 148 -38.05 -28.81 43.50
C GLN A 148 -39.52 -28.42 43.29
N PHE A 149 -40.10 -28.65 42.11
CA PHE A 149 -41.50 -28.25 41.84
C PHE A 149 -42.54 -29.36 42.07
N GLU A 150 -42.15 -30.56 42.50
CA GLU A 150 -43.12 -31.64 42.76
C GLU A 150 -43.79 -31.56 44.15
N GLU A 151 -43.37 -30.68 45.05
CA GLU A 151 -43.85 -30.67 46.45
C GLU A 151 -44.91 -29.62 46.80
N THR A 152 -45.33 -28.73 45.89
CA THR A 152 -46.29 -27.65 46.26
C THR A 152 -47.54 -27.51 45.40
N SER A 153 -47.78 -28.41 44.44
CA SER A 153 -48.93 -28.32 43.52
C SER A 153 -50.17 -29.12 43.97
N ASN A 154 -50.42 -29.28 45.28
CA ASN A 154 -51.62 -29.94 45.80
C ASN A 154 -52.46 -29.02 46.72
N VAL A 155 -52.66 -27.77 46.32
CA VAL A 155 -53.63 -26.86 46.96
C VAL A 155 -54.30 -26.00 45.88
N ASP A 156 -55.64 -26.08 45.82
CA ASP A 156 -56.59 -25.22 45.10
C ASP A 156 -56.44 -25.14 43.56
N GLN A 157 -57.12 -25.94 42.74
CA GLN A 157 -58.57 -26.04 42.54
C GLN A 157 -59.39 -24.78 42.90
N THR A 158 -60.17 -24.34 41.91
CA THR A 158 -61.44 -23.58 42.00
C THR A 158 -61.35 -22.07 41.71
N VAL A 159 -62.32 -21.62 40.89
CA VAL A 159 -62.72 -20.23 40.58
C VAL A 159 -62.02 -19.64 39.34
N LEU A 160 -62.56 -19.73 38.11
CA LEU A 160 -63.82 -19.22 37.53
C LEU A 160 -63.54 -18.02 36.59
N HIS A 161 -64.26 -18.02 35.47
CA HIS A 161 -64.49 -16.95 34.48
C HIS A 161 -63.39 -16.72 33.44
N ALA A 162 -63.52 -17.12 32.16
CA ALA A 162 -64.58 -16.86 31.17
C ALA A 162 -64.79 -15.37 30.85
N VAL A 163 -64.10 -14.88 29.80
CA VAL A 163 -64.56 -13.77 28.94
C VAL A 163 -64.02 -13.96 27.51
N PRO A 164 -64.87 -14.05 26.47
CA PRO A 164 -64.47 -14.04 25.07
C PRO A 164 -64.74 -12.67 24.40
N VAL A 165 -64.55 -12.62 23.07
CA VAL A 165 -64.98 -11.57 22.11
C VAL A 165 -64.03 -10.34 22.11
N VAL A 166 -63.60 -9.69 21.03
CA VAL A 166 -64.12 -9.17 19.75
C VAL A 166 -62.83 -8.77 18.98
N GLY A 167 -62.57 -8.97 17.69
CA GLY A 167 -63.38 -8.77 16.49
C GLY A 167 -62.79 -7.60 15.66
N MET A 168 -62.50 -7.89 14.36
CA MET A 168 -62.46 -6.96 13.20
C MET A 168 -61.44 -5.78 13.23
N ALA A 169 -60.88 -5.20 12.16
CA ALA A 169 -61.11 -5.17 10.70
C ALA A 169 -59.78 -4.74 10.01
N ARG A 170 -59.41 -5.33 8.85
CA ARG A 170 -59.35 -4.70 7.50
C ARG A 170 -59.10 -3.18 7.42
N VAL A 171 -58.10 -2.78 6.60
CA VAL A 171 -58.10 -1.84 5.44
C VAL A 171 -56.66 -1.97 4.85
N SER A 172 -56.36 -2.48 3.65
CA SER A 172 -56.77 -2.15 2.27
C SER A 172 -56.31 -0.77 1.76
N ARG A 173 -55.06 -0.65 1.28
CA ARG A 173 -54.71 -0.43 -0.15
C ARG A 173 -53.22 -0.16 -0.30
#